data_AF-A0A1Z5SEZ8-F1
#
_entry.id   AF-A0A1Z5SEZ8-F1
#
_cell.length_a   1.000
_cell.length_b   1.000
_cell.length_c   1.000
_cell.angle_alpha   90.00
_cell.angle_beta   90.00
_cell.angle_gamma   90.00
#
_symmetry.space_group_name_H-M   'P 1'
#
loop_
_entity.id
_entity.type
_entity.pdbx_description
1 polymer ?
#
loop_
_entity_poly.entity_id
_entity_poly.type
_entity_poly.pdbx_seq_one_letter_code
_entity_poly.pdbx_strand_id
1 'polypeptide(L)'
;MINKMEYNYRFYRPLSIKNTTIMFIKWIIILLAVLNFGFMVFDGSRALATGDYIRPKAGQHAGQLGPWSKAVSTIGINPEGTPMKVIFVLWGLAGLYITYAFLQNKPWAWQAMLVFNIASLWYAMMGTMSSVIQIALLIISKMLR
;
A
#
# COMPACT_ATOMS: atom_id res chain seq x y z
N MET A 1 -15.73 -49.60 21.41
CA MET A 1 -15.37 -48.36 22.12
C MET A 1 -14.15 -47.75 21.43
N ILE A 2 -14.36 -46.80 20.51
CA ILE A 2 -13.26 -46.05 19.89
C ILE A 2 -12.72 -45.09 20.95
N ASN A 3 -11.42 -45.14 21.16
CA ASN A 3 -10.73 -44.52 22.28
C ASN A 3 -10.91 -42.98 22.21
N LYS A 4 -11.60 -42.41 23.21
CA LYS A 4 -11.95 -40.97 23.27
C LYS A 4 -10.73 -40.04 23.22
N MET A 5 -9.54 -40.59 23.44
CA MET A 5 -8.26 -39.88 23.37
C MET A 5 -7.78 -39.60 21.93
N GLU A 6 -8.08 -40.43 20.92
CA GLU A 6 -7.63 -40.17 19.53
C GLU A 6 -8.41 -39.05 18.84
N TYR A 7 -9.64 -38.76 19.28
CA TYR A 7 -10.45 -37.70 18.69
C TYR A 7 -9.91 -36.30 19.00
N ASN A 8 -9.25 -36.12 20.16
CA ASN A 8 -8.78 -34.82 20.62
C ASN A 8 -7.48 -34.33 19.95
N TYR A 9 -6.64 -35.23 19.42
CA TYR A 9 -5.39 -34.81 18.75
C TYR A 9 -5.59 -34.33 17.31
N ARG A 10 -6.75 -34.59 16.70
CA ARG A 10 -7.04 -34.18 15.31
C ARG A 10 -7.36 -32.69 15.18
N PHE A 11 -7.63 -32.00 16.28
CA PHE A 11 -8.11 -30.61 16.28
C PHE A 11 -7.01 -29.56 16.55
N TYR A 12 -5.84 -29.96 17.05
CA TYR A 12 -4.71 -29.05 17.26
C TYR A 12 -3.61 -29.33 16.23
N ARG A 13 -3.82 -28.90 14.98
CA ARG A 13 -2.68 -28.67 14.09
C ARG A 13 -2.06 -27.32 14.46
N PRO A 14 -0.86 -27.27 15.08
CA PRO A 14 -0.18 -26.00 15.24
C PRO A 14 0.01 -25.36 13.86
N LEU A 15 -0.22 -24.05 13.76
CA LEU A 15 0.15 -23.29 12.58
C LEU A 15 1.64 -23.54 12.31
N SER A 16 1.96 -24.08 11.14
CA SER A 16 3.34 -24.19 10.69
C SER A 16 3.99 -22.81 10.74
N ILE A 17 5.25 -22.72 11.17
CA ILE A 17 6.05 -21.48 11.15
C ILE A 17 5.90 -20.76 9.81
N LYS A 18 5.90 -21.52 8.71
CA LYS A 18 5.68 -21.03 7.34
C LYS A 18 4.36 -20.26 7.20
N ASN A 19 3.25 -20.78 7.74
CA ASN A 19 1.94 -20.13 7.69
C ASN A 19 1.90 -18.86 8.54
N THR A 20 2.50 -18.89 9.73
CA THR A 20 2.59 -17.71 10.61
C THR A 20 3.39 -16.58 9.93
N THR A 21 4.52 -16.91 9.30
CA THR A 21 5.35 -15.95 8.56
C THR A 21 4.59 -15.32 7.40
N ILE A 22 3.86 -16.10 6.60
CA ILE A 22 3.05 -15.58 5.48
C ILE A 22 1.97 -14.63 5.99
N MET A 23 1.29 -14.97 7.08
CA MET A 23 0.27 -14.09 7.68
C MET A 23 0.89 -12.78 8.17
N PHE A 24 2.04 -12.85 8.84
CA PHE A 24 2.74 -11.65 9.31
C PHE A 24 3.15 -10.74 8.15
N ILE A 25 3.75 -11.30 7.08
CA ILE A 25 4.10 -10.55 5.87
C ILE A 25 2.86 -9.91 5.24
N LYS A 26 1.74 -10.65 5.14
CA LYS A 26 0.48 -10.13 4.59
C LYS A 26 0.02 -8.87 5.35
N TRP A 27 0.07 -8.91 6.68
CA TRP A 27 -0.34 -7.77 7.50
C TRP A 27 0.59 -6.57 7.36
N ILE A 28 1.90 -6.78 7.23
CA ILE A 28 2.85 -5.69 6.94
C ILE A 28 2.52 -5.04 5.59
N ILE A 29 2.27 -5.83 4.54
CA ILE A 29 1.88 -5.32 3.22
C ILE A 29 0.63 -4.46 3.33
N ILE A 30 -0.41 -4.95 4.02
CA ILE A 30 -1.68 -4.23 4.21
C ILE A 30 -1.46 -2.92 4.95
N LEU A 31 -0.68 -2.93 6.04
CA LEU A 31 -0.39 -1.73 6.82
C LEU A 31 0.34 -0.67 5.97
N LEU A 32 1.38 -1.08 5.24
CA LEU A 32 2.13 -0.20 4.34
C LEU A 32 1.25 0.39 3.23
N ALA A 33 0.36 -0.43 2.66
CA ALA A 33 -0.57 0.00 1.62
C ALA A 33 -1.61 0.99 2.15
N VAL A 34 -2.21 0.72 3.31
CA VAL A 34 -3.18 1.61 3.95
C VAL A 34 -2.55 2.95 4.32
N LEU A 35 -1.35 2.94 4.90
CA LEU A 35 -0.64 4.18 5.24
C LEU A 35 -0.30 4.99 3.98
N ASN A 36 0.20 4.34 2.92
CA ASN A 36 0.60 5.02 1.69
C ASN A 36 -0.61 5.56 0.89
N PHE A 37 -1.54 4.67 0.52
CA PHE A 37 -2.69 5.02 -0.31
C PHE A 37 -3.74 5.81 0.48
N GLY A 38 -3.90 5.54 1.77
CA GLY A 38 -4.73 6.33 2.66
C GLY A 38 -4.22 7.76 2.80
N PHE A 39 -2.91 7.96 2.92
CA PHE A 39 -2.33 9.31 2.92
C PHE A 39 -2.54 10.04 1.60
N MET A 40 -2.43 9.36 0.45
CA MET A 40 -2.78 9.98 -0.86
C MET A 40 -4.24 10.46 -0.92
N VAL A 41 -5.19 9.63 -0.47
CA VAL A 41 -6.61 10.02 -0.42
C VAL A 41 -6.80 11.22 0.49
N PHE A 42 -6.23 11.16 1.70
CA PHE A 42 -6.34 12.24 2.69
C PHE A 42 -5.76 13.55 2.18
N ASP A 43 -4.52 13.54 1.72
CA ASP A 43 -3.79 14.74 1.29
C ASP A 43 -4.39 15.31 -0.01
N GLY A 44 -4.76 14.45 -0.97
CA GLY A 44 -5.46 14.87 -2.18
C GLY A 44 -6.83 15.48 -1.91
N SER A 45 -7.62 14.86 -1.02
CA SER A 45 -8.95 15.37 -0.62
C SER A 45 -8.83 16.70 0.12
N ARG A 46 -7.86 16.81 1.04
CA ARG A 46 -7.54 18.07 1.71
C ARG A 46 -7.13 19.13 0.69
N ALA A 47 -6.25 18.81 -0.26
CA ALA A 47 -5.79 19.76 -1.27
C ALA A 47 -6.91 20.25 -2.20
N LEU A 48 -7.93 19.41 -2.47
CA LEU A 48 -9.16 19.83 -3.14
C LEU A 48 -9.99 20.78 -2.28
N ALA A 49 -10.11 20.52 -0.98
CA ALA A 49 -10.90 21.33 -0.06
C ALA A 49 -10.24 22.67 0.34
N THR A 50 -8.92 22.68 0.54
CA THR A 50 -8.17 23.83 1.08
C THR A 50 -7.30 24.52 0.04
N GLY A 51 -7.23 24.00 -1.18
CA GLY A 51 -6.41 24.56 -2.25
C GLY A 51 -4.94 24.12 -2.24
N ASP A 52 -4.44 23.44 -1.20
CA ASP A 52 -3.02 23.11 -1.06
C ASP A 52 -2.76 21.75 -0.37
N TYR A 53 -1.69 21.08 -0.76
CA TYR A 53 -1.19 19.85 -0.13
C TYR A 53 -0.54 20.10 1.23
N ILE A 54 -0.26 19.04 1.97
CA ILE A 54 0.55 19.13 3.19
C ILE A 54 2.00 19.39 2.79
N ARG A 55 2.58 20.44 3.36
CA ARG A 55 3.98 20.82 3.13
C ARG A 55 4.71 21.01 4.46
N PRO A 56 6.03 20.76 4.51
CA PRO A 56 6.83 21.13 5.67
C PRO A 56 6.70 22.64 5.95
N LYS A 57 6.46 23.00 7.20
CA LYS A 57 6.34 24.41 7.62
C LYS A 57 7.69 25.07 7.95
N ALA A 58 8.72 24.27 8.16
CA ALA A 58 10.05 24.72 8.59
C ALA A 58 11.15 23.82 8.01
N GLY A 59 12.39 24.32 8.06
CA GLY A 59 13.59 23.61 7.57
C GLY A 59 13.88 23.88 6.08
N GLN A 60 14.87 23.18 5.54
CA GLN A 60 15.39 23.37 4.18
C GLN A 60 14.34 23.13 3.06
N HIS A 61 13.29 22.36 3.37
CA HIS A 61 12.20 22.02 2.45
C HIS A 61 10.87 22.73 2.79
N ALA A 62 10.92 23.82 3.56
CA ALA A 62 9.73 24.56 3.93
C ALA A 62 8.96 25.06 2.69
N GLY A 63 7.64 24.86 2.67
CA GLY A 63 6.76 25.28 1.58
C GLY A 63 6.89 24.49 0.27
N GLN A 64 7.79 23.51 0.21
CA GLN A 64 7.99 22.67 -0.98
C GLN A 64 6.98 21.52 -1.02
N LEU A 65 6.53 21.17 -2.22
CA LEU A 65 5.83 19.91 -2.46
C LEU A 65 6.79 18.73 -2.32
N GLY A 66 6.20 17.55 -2.11
CA GLY A 66 6.97 16.30 -2.11
C GLY A 66 7.73 16.08 -3.43
N PRO A 67 8.76 15.22 -3.45
CA PRO A 67 9.60 15.02 -4.63
C PRO A 67 8.85 14.53 -5.89
N TRP A 68 7.65 13.94 -5.74
CA TRP A 68 6.77 13.58 -6.84
C TRP A 68 6.39 14.76 -7.73
N SER A 69 6.34 15.97 -7.16
CA SER A 69 5.98 17.19 -7.89
C SER A 69 6.93 17.45 -9.07
N LYS A 70 8.22 17.15 -8.87
CA LYS A 70 9.22 17.23 -9.93
C LYS A 70 8.92 16.20 -11.03
N ALA A 71 8.68 14.95 -10.66
CA ALA A 71 8.40 13.87 -11.61
C ALA A 71 7.21 14.19 -12.53
N VAL A 72 6.11 14.70 -11.96
CA VAL A 72 4.92 15.05 -12.74
C VAL A 72 5.10 16.34 -13.54
N SER A 73 5.84 17.33 -13.01
CA SER A 73 6.16 18.55 -13.75
C SER A 73 7.04 18.29 -14.98
N THR A 74 7.95 17.31 -14.92
CA THR A 74 8.81 16.93 -16.05
C THR A 74 8.01 16.43 -17.26
N ILE A 75 6.82 15.86 -17.04
CA ILE A 75 5.92 15.41 -18.11
C ILE A 75 4.80 16.42 -18.40
N GLY A 76 4.93 17.66 -17.92
CA GLY A 76 4.01 18.76 -18.22
C GLY A 76 2.74 18.82 -17.36
N ILE A 77 2.63 18.02 -16.30
CA ILE A 77 1.49 18.08 -15.38
C ILE A 77 1.75 19.13 -14.31
N ASN A 78 0.83 20.08 -14.13
CA ASN A 78 0.89 21.03 -13.02
C ASN A 78 0.65 20.29 -11.69
N PRO A 79 1.65 20.18 -10.80
CA PRO A 79 1.53 19.42 -9.56
C PRO A 79 0.54 20.03 -8.56
N GLU A 80 0.27 21.33 -8.63
CA GLU A 80 -0.69 22.02 -7.75
C GLU A 80 -2.10 22.09 -8.35
N GLY A 81 -2.24 21.70 -9.62
CA GLY A 81 -3.49 21.78 -10.36
C GLY A 81 -4.55 20.80 -9.83
N THR A 82 -5.82 21.17 -10.01
CA THR A 82 -6.97 20.30 -9.70
C THR A 82 -6.85 18.88 -10.28
N PRO A 83 -6.39 18.68 -11.54
CA PRO A 83 -6.22 17.33 -12.08
C PRO A 83 -5.31 16.45 -11.23
N MET A 84 -4.20 17.02 -10.71
CA MET A 84 -3.25 16.27 -9.90
C MET A 84 -3.83 15.86 -8.54
N LYS A 85 -4.63 16.75 -7.94
CA LYS A 85 -5.33 16.47 -6.68
C LYS A 85 -6.36 15.36 -6.85
N VAL A 86 -7.09 15.37 -7.97
CA VAL A 86 -8.01 14.28 -8.34
C VAL A 86 -7.24 12.98 -8.58
N ILE A 87 -6.10 13.01 -9.26
CA ILE A 87 -5.23 11.84 -9.45
C ILE A 87 -4.85 11.24 -8.09
N PHE A 88 -4.43 12.05 -7.11
CA PHE A 88 -4.10 11.55 -5.76
C PHE A 88 -5.27 10.81 -5.12
N VAL A 89 -6.48 11.39 -5.17
CA VAL A 89 -7.67 10.77 -4.59
C VAL A 89 -8.01 9.47 -5.29
N LEU A 90 -8.10 9.47 -6.62
CA LEU A 90 -8.47 8.28 -7.39
C LEU A 90 -7.42 7.17 -7.28
N TRP A 91 -6.13 7.53 -7.31
CA TRP A 91 -5.03 6.58 -7.17
C TRP A 91 -5.01 5.97 -5.77
N GLY A 92 -5.20 6.80 -4.73
CA GLY A 92 -5.32 6.32 -3.36
C GLY A 92 -6.53 5.39 -3.16
N LEU A 93 -7.70 5.75 -3.69
CA LEU A 93 -8.90 4.91 -3.61
C LEU A 93 -8.73 3.58 -4.36
N ALA A 94 -8.13 3.59 -5.55
CA ALA A 94 -7.81 2.39 -6.29
C ALA A 94 -6.85 1.48 -5.51
N GLY A 95 -5.80 2.05 -4.92
CA GLY A 95 -4.84 1.32 -4.08
C GLY A 95 -5.51 0.70 -2.83
N LEU A 96 -6.40 1.45 -2.16
CA LEU A 96 -7.17 0.93 -1.02
C LEU A 96 -8.14 -0.17 -1.42
N TYR A 97 -8.81 -0.04 -2.57
CA TYR A 97 -9.69 -1.08 -3.11
C TYR A 97 -8.93 -2.38 -3.42
N ILE A 98 -7.76 -2.28 -4.07
CA ILE A 98 -6.88 -3.42 -4.34
C ILE A 98 -6.40 -4.03 -3.01
N THR A 99 -6.04 -3.20 -2.03
CA THR A 99 -5.65 -3.65 -0.67
C THR A 99 -6.78 -4.42 0.01
N TYR A 100 -8.03 -3.95 -0.11
CA TYR A 100 -9.20 -4.64 0.41
C TYR A 100 -9.41 -6.00 -0.29
N ALA A 101 -9.28 -6.05 -1.62
CA ALA A 101 -9.34 -7.32 -2.36
C ALA A 101 -8.23 -8.30 -1.93
N PHE A 102 -7.03 -7.78 -1.63
CA PHE A 102 -5.91 -8.57 -1.11
C PHE A 102 -6.16 -9.10 0.31
N LEU A 103 -6.77 -8.28 1.18
CA LEU A 103 -7.25 -8.70 2.50
C LEU A 103 -8.24 -9.89 2.37
N GLN A 104 -9.18 -9.80 1.44
CA GLN A 104 -10.19 -10.83 1.12
C GLN A 104 -9.63 -12.04 0.35
N ASN A 105 -8.33 -12.12 0.11
CA ASN A 105 -7.67 -13.19 -0.65
C ASN A 105 -8.23 -13.41 -2.07
N LYS A 106 -8.67 -12.34 -2.75
CA LYS A 106 -9.13 -12.47 -4.14
C LYS A 106 -7.98 -12.94 -5.04
N PRO A 107 -8.23 -13.84 -6.01
CA PRO A 107 -7.17 -14.50 -6.80
C PRO A 107 -6.33 -13.51 -7.63
N TRP A 108 -6.93 -12.43 -8.10
CA TRP A 108 -6.26 -11.39 -8.90
C TRP A 108 -5.50 -10.35 -8.04
N ALA A 109 -5.79 -10.27 -6.74
CA ALA A 109 -5.35 -9.15 -5.91
C ALA A 109 -3.83 -9.10 -5.72
N TRP A 110 -3.15 -10.25 -5.70
CA TRP A 110 -1.68 -10.27 -5.64
C TRP A 110 -1.04 -9.62 -6.88
N GLN A 111 -1.54 -9.95 -8.08
CA GLN A 111 -1.02 -9.37 -9.32
C GLN A 111 -1.36 -7.88 -9.39
N ALA A 112 -2.58 -7.49 -9.04
CA ALA A 112 -2.97 -6.09 -8.99
C ALA A 112 -2.13 -5.29 -7.99
N MET A 113 -1.91 -5.79 -6.76
CA MET A 113 -1.03 -5.13 -5.77
C MET A 113 0.39 -4.93 -6.34
N LEU A 114 0.94 -5.94 -7.00
CA LEU A 114 2.29 -5.86 -7.57
C LEU A 114 2.37 -4.78 -8.66
N VAL A 115 1.48 -4.85 -9.65
CA VAL A 115 1.43 -3.88 -10.76
C VAL A 115 1.18 -2.47 -10.23
N PHE A 116 0.26 -2.32 -9.28
CA PHE A 116 -0.09 -1.02 -8.73
C PHE A 116 1.04 -0.40 -7.90
N ASN A 117 1.79 -1.19 -7.13
CA ASN A 117 2.98 -0.71 -6.43
C ASN A 117 4.09 -0.31 -7.41
N ILE A 118 4.32 -1.06 -8.49
CA ILE A 118 5.28 -0.66 -9.56
C ILE A 118 4.82 0.66 -10.18
N ALA A 119 3.54 0.77 -10.53
CA ALA A 119 2.96 1.98 -11.07
C ALA A 119 2.96 3.14 -10.07
N SER A 120 3.14 2.91 -8.77
CA SER A 120 3.18 3.95 -7.73
C SER A 120 4.59 4.46 -7.43
N LEU A 121 5.62 3.95 -8.10
CA LEU A 121 7.02 4.35 -7.84
C LEU A 121 7.30 5.84 -8.16
N TRP A 122 6.45 6.50 -8.94
CA TRP A 122 6.55 7.95 -9.24
C TRP A 122 6.23 8.84 -8.03
N TYR A 123 5.55 8.34 -7.00
CA TYR A 123 5.15 9.14 -5.83
C TYR A 123 6.35 9.62 -4.97
N ALA A 124 7.54 9.07 -5.22
CA ALA A 124 8.84 9.52 -4.72
C ALA A 124 8.98 9.58 -3.18
N MET A 125 10.19 9.24 -2.69
CA MET A 125 10.51 9.16 -1.26
C MET A 125 9.59 8.19 -0.48
N MET A 126 8.57 8.66 0.23
CA MET A 126 7.78 7.83 1.14
C MET A 126 6.98 6.75 0.42
N GLY A 127 6.29 7.08 -0.69
CA GLY A 127 5.52 6.07 -1.41
C GLY A 127 6.38 5.14 -2.26
N THR A 128 7.54 5.61 -2.75
CA THR A 128 8.51 4.71 -3.41
C THR A 128 9.08 3.70 -2.42
N MET A 129 9.50 4.15 -1.23
CA MET A 129 9.99 3.25 -0.18
C MET A 129 8.93 2.23 0.23
N SER A 130 7.70 2.69 0.49
CA SER A 130 6.57 1.81 0.80
C SER A 130 6.32 0.80 -0.33
N SER A 131 6.31 1.26 -1.58
CA SER A 131 6.03 0.41 -2.74
C SER A 131 7.14 -0.63 -2.98
N VAL A 132 8.41 -0.26 -2.86
CA VAL A 132 9.55 -1.19 -3.00
C VAL A 132 9.50 -2.27 -1.93
N ILE A 133 9.25 -1.90 -0.67
CA ILE A 133 9.11 -2.87 0.43
C ILE A 133 7.93 -3.80 0.15
N GLN A 134 6.78 -3.26 -0.27
CA GLN A 134 5.62 -4.08 -0.61
C GLN A 134 5.89 -5.05 -1.77
N ILE A 135 6.58 -4.61 -2.83
CA ILE A 135 6.98 -5.47 -3.96
C ILE A 135 7.85 -6.63 -3.47
N ALA A 136 8.89 -6.34 -2.68
CA ALA A 136 9.77 -7.35 -2.11
C ALA A 136 8.99 -8.36 -1.25
N LEU A 137 8.14 -7.86 -0.35
CA LEU A 137 7.31 -8.70 0.52
C LEU A 137 6.29 -9.55 -0.26
N LEU A 138 5.69 -9.01 -1.33
CA LEU A 138 4.79 -9.75 -2.20
C LEU A 138 5.51 -10.92 -2.89
N ILE A 139 6.74 -10.70 -3.38
CA ILE A 139 7.57 -11.74 -4.00
C ILE A 139 7.96 -12.79 -2.98
N ILE A 140 8.50 -12.39 -1.81
CA ILE A 140 8.89 -13.30 -0.73
C ILE A 140 7.69 -14.13 -0.28
N SER A 141 6.53 -13.51 -0.05
CA SER A 141 5.32 -14.22 0.38
C SER A 141 4.85 -15.26 -0.64
N LYS A 142 5.12 -15.06 -1.94
CA LYS A 142 4.77 -16.01 -3.00
C LYS A 142 5.76 -17.17 -3.08
N MET A 143 7.06 -16.90 -2.88
CA MET A 143 8.09 -17.96 -2.79
C MET A 143 7.91 -18.85 -1.56
N LEU A 144 7.36 -18.27 -0.48
CA LEU A 144 7.05 -18.99 0.75
C LEU A 144 5.70 -19.71 0.71
N ARG A 145 4.91 -19.71 -0.36
CA ARG A 145 3.69 -20.53 -0.43
C ARG A 145 4.04 -21.91 -0.97
#